data_AF-A0AAP0X3F7-F1
#
_entry.id   AF-A0AAP0X3F7-F1
#
_cell.length_a   1.000
_cell.length_b   1.000
_cell.length_c   1.000
_cell.angle_alpha   90.00
_cell.angle_beta   90.00
_cell.angle_gamma   90.00
#
_symmetry.space_group_name_H-M   'P 1'
#
loop_
_entity.id
_entity.type
_entity.pdbx_description
1 polymer ?
#
loop_
_entity_poly.entity_id
_entity_poly.type
_entity_poly.pdbx_seq_one_letter_code
_entity_poly.pdbx_strand_id
1 'polypeptide(L)'
;MLGENEIDEANDSKVREETCSHETEDDASDDGDSVSDDGNTFSSNPVTSVNDNEIASDVEKARDALAKLICFEEMPPLATTKFLHELNPKLEVGFHTVEADCLEIYEEEREKIKEVLRDFDGQISLSVEISWYEKRYCVFYDYMCLRAHFIDDSWNLKNWVLNFRHIRHPFEVQGATLESLKGWDVENKISTLTMVNPDDYDETFEVVKDHIQSKKELQLNGQLFCVYCCGDFISLMVQDAFNEIREIIDTVSELYSFGKSLPLWYLTNSRLKDALELESMGEFSSKDVTDHYKVPSADEWNKVRGICKLVDSIYEVANALFETKHITSNVYLHHLQELQAILTQESSNSDSFIRTVVEKMQQKFDKYWKDMFLVLTIATVMDPRYKMKYIEFSSSKFEGSDGNSQVRVLEAIHSLYDDYVTRFSGKGNSTSSTQEEYSPSHIEEGCCNSTVVFSDLQEYQQFIQCTSPPPRSDLDWYLKEPVLPWSQDFNALSWWRAASPKYPILSRMARDFLAIPISLATSFEAFYTQKREADRRIISLKPALMNALMCTRSWYKSTENSNGVWTSFWWSSYIFLDIKLNL
;
A
#
# COMPACT_ATOMS: atom_id res chain seq x y z
N MET A 1 -36.17 -19.89 24.52
CA MET A 1 -36.43 -20.37 25.90
C MET A 1 -35.11 -20.82 26.47
N LEU A 2 -34.76 -20.24 27.63
CA LEU A 2 -33.62 -20.51 28.52
C LEU A 2 -32.25 -20.07 27.95
N GLY A 3 -31.50 -19.14 28.55
CA GLY A 3 -31.67 -18.38 29.78
C GLY A 3 -30.37 -17.60 30.03
N GLU A 4 -30.52 -16.32 30.37
CA GLU A 4 -29.47 -15.37 30.75
C GLU A 4 -28.73 -15.81 32.02
N ASN A 5 -27.49 -15.36 32.19
CA ASN A 5 -26.89 -15.11 33.52
C ASN A 5 -25.69 -14.15 33.37
N GLU A 6 -25.94 -12.90 33.76
CA GLU A 6 -24.95 -11.94 34.24
C GLU A 6 -24.38 -12.40 35.59
N ILE A 7 -23.08 -12.21 35.82
CA ILE A 7 -22.51 -12.15 37.17
C ILE A 7 -21.43 -11.06 37.17
N ASP A 8 -21.76 -9.92 37.77
CA ASP A 8 -20.82 -9.00 38.41
C ASP A 8 -20.45 -9.57 39.79
N GLU A 9 -19.17 -9.50 40.19
CA GLU A 9 -18.81 -9.22 41.58
C GLU A 9 -17.35 -8.77 41.74
N ALA A 10 -17.18 -7.79 42.63
CA ALA A 10 -15.98 -7.04 42.92
C ALA A 10 -15.19 -7.61 44.13
N ASN A 11 -13.99 -7.04 44.31
CA ASN A 11 -13.14 -7.03 45.51
C ASN A 11 -12.46 -8.33 45.95
N ASP A 12 -11.12 -8.32 45.89
CA ASP A 12 -10.35 -8.56 47.11
C ASP A 12 -9.07 -7.73 47.15
N SER A 13 -8.88 -7.06 48.28
CA SER A 13 -7.75 -6.21 48.62
C SER A 13 -7.14 -6.78 49.89
N LYS A 14 -5.84 -7.10 49.89
CA LYS A 14 -5.05 -7.06 51.13
C LYS A 14 -3.53 -7.08 50.91
N VAL A 15 -2.94 -5.94 51.27
CA VAL A 15 -1.85 -5.75 52.24
C VAL A 15 -0.50 -6.43 51.98
N ARG A 16 0.52 -5.57 51.84
CA ARG A 16 1.77 -5.66 52.61
C ARG A 16 2.32 -4.26 52.87
N GLU A 17 2.13 -3.79 54.10
CA GLU A 17 2.94 -2.76 54.74
C GLU A 17 4.30 -3.38 55.09
N GLU A 18 5.39 -2.65 54.82
CA GLU A 18 6.59 -2.74 55.64
C GLU A 18 7.23 -1.34 55.73
N THR A 19 7.29 -0.88 56.97
CA THR A 19 7.82 0.36 57.51
C THR A 19 9.35 0.43 57.44
N CYS A 20 9.92 1.63 57.25
CA CYS A 20 11.17 1.96 57.95
C CYS A 20 11.26 3.46 58.24
N SER A 21 11.77 3.72 59.44
CA SER A 21 11.67 4.92 60.28
C SER A 21 12.74 5.97 60.02
N HIS A 22 12.41 7.20 60.40
CA HIS A 22 13.32 8.32 60.64
C HIS A 22 14.41 7.98 61.68
N GLU A 23 15.62 8.45 61.41
CA GLU A 23 16.58 8.87 62.43
C GLU A 23 17.03 10.30 62.11
N THR A 24 16.93 11.15 63.12
CA THR A 24 17.46 12.52 63.21
C THR A 24 18.61 12.49 64.21
N GLU A 25 19.74 13.12 63.86
CA GLU A 25 20.72 13.59 64.84
C GLU A 25 21.11 15.03 64.51
N ASP A 26 20.94 15.89 65.51
CA ASP A 26 21.40 17.27 65.62
C ASP A 26 22.90 17.29 65.96
N ASP A 27 23.62 18.32 65.53
CA ASP A 27 24.51 19.07 66.43
C ASP A 27 24.98 20.40 65.81
N ALA A 28 25.34 21.34 66.70
CA ALA A 28 25.17 22.79 66.57
C ALA A 28 26.47 23.63 66.37
N SER A 29 26.28 24.96 66.31
CA SER A 29 27.20 26.09 66.63
C SER A 29 28.16 26.54 65.51
N ASP A 30 28.53 27.82 65.29
CA ASP A 30 28.16 29.19 65.75
C ASP A 30 28.92 30.19 64.81
N ASP A 31 28.69 31.49 64.98
CA ASP A 31 29.35 32.67 64.38
C ASP A 31 28.85 33.08 62.96
N GLY A 32 28.23 34.24 62.72
CA GLY A 32 28.27 35.52 63.42
C GLY A 32 28.97 36.55 62.53
N ASP A 33 28.25 37.30 61.71
CA ASP A 33 28.58 38.71 61.46
C ASP A 33 27.44 39.48 60.76
N SER A 34 27.14 40.63 61.33
CA SER A 34 26.10 41.58 60.97
C SER A 34 26.68 42.77 60.21
N VAL A 35 26.08 43.19 59.08
CA VAL A 35 26.15 44.59 58.63
C VAL A 35 24.84 45.02 57.96
N SER A 36 24.28 46.09 58.52
CA SER A 36 23.24 47.07 58.12
C SER A 36 22.87 47.17 56.62
N ASP A 37 21.59 47.14 56.27
CA ASP A 37 20.60 48.24 56.27
C ASP A 37 20.73 49.15 55.05
N ASP A 38 19.76 49.05 54.14
CA ASP A 38 19.17 50.20 53.45
C ASP A 38 17.83 49.77 52.86
N GLY A 39 16.76 50.27 53.47
CA GLY A 39 15.39 49.97 53.12
C GLY A 39 15.00 50.48 51.74
N ASN A 40 14.17 49.71 51.04
CA ASN A 40 13.15 50.31 50.20
C ASN A 40 11.91 49.43 50.12
N THR A 41 10.81 50.00 50.59
CA THR A 41 9.42 49.55 50.45
C THR A 41 9.14 48.90 49.09
N PHE A 42 9.01 47.57 49.07
CA PHE A 42 8.38 46.89 47.94
C PHE A 42 6.86 46.97 48.11
N SER A 43 6.29 47.94 47.40
CA SER A 43 4.91 47.92 46.93
C SER A 43 4.61 46.54 46.35
N SER A 44 3.55 45.92 46.86
CA SER A 44 2.91 44.74 46.29
C SER A 44 2.63 44.95 44.81
N ASN A 45 3.45 44.39 43.93
CA ASN A 45 3.02 44.14 42.56
C ASN A 45 2.05 42.96 42.62
N PRO A 46 0.82 43.09 42.12
CA PRO A 46 -0.08 41.96 42.03
C PRO A 46 0.58 40.95 41.11
N VAL A 47 0.62 39.69 41.56
CA VAL A 47 0.73 38.53 40.69
C VAL A 47 -0.23 38.78 39.54
N THR A 48 0.29 38.92 38.32
CA THR A 48 -0.53 38.92 37.11
C THR A 48 -1.41 37.68 37.18
N SER A 49 -2.70 37.89 37.46
CA SER A 49 -3.69 36.83 37.42
C SER A 49 -3.68 36.29 36.00
N VAL A 50 -3.06 35.13 35.81
CA VAL A 50 -3.16 34.42 34.54
C VAL A 50 -4.64 34.18 34.32
N ASN A 51 -5.16 34.68 33.21
CA ASN A 51 -6.58 34.64 32.92
C ASN A 51 -6.99 33.18 32.70
N ASP A 52 -7.86 32.63 33.54
CA ASP A 52 -8.28 31.21 33.47
C ASP A 52 -8.81 30.83 32.08
N ASN A 53 -9.39 31.80 31.35
CA ASN A 53 -9.85 31.62 29.97
C ASN A 53 -8.72 31.43 28.95
N GLU A 54 -7.55 32.03 29.19
CA GLU A 54 -6.38 31.92 28.32
C GLU A 54 -5.70 30.56 28.54
N ILE A 55 -5.61 30.10 29.79
CA ILE A 55 -5.15 28.74 30.14
C ILE A 55 -6.05 27.68 29.50
N ALA A 56 -7.37 27.83 29.61
CA ALA A 56 -8.33 26.88 29.03
C ALA A 56 -8.19 26.79 27.50
N SER A 57 -8.03 27.94 26.82
CA SER A 57 -7.78 27.99 25.37
C SER A 57 -6.46 27.32 24.97
N ASP A 58 -5.40 27.49 25.77
CA ASP A 58 -4.10 26.88 25.47
C ASP A 58 -4.09 25.36 25.74
N VAL A 59 -4.86 24.88 26.72
CA VAL A 59 -5.10 23.45 26.95
C VAL A 59 -5.85 22.83 25.77
N GLU A 60 -6.86 23.50 25.23
CA GLU A 60 -7.61 23.05 24.05
C GLU A 60 -6.71 22.95 22.82
N LYS A 61 -5.90 23.98 22.54
CA LYS A 61 -4.90 23.94 21.44
C LYS A 61 -3.89 22.81 21.61
N ALA A 62 -3.40 22.58 22.83
CA ALA A 62 -2.45 21.51 23.11
C ALA A 62 -3.07 20.12 22.89
N ARG A 63 -4.34 19.95 23.28
CA ARG A 63 -5.11 18.74 23.07
C ARG A 63 -5.38 18.49 21.58
N ASP A 64 -5.78 19.50 20.83
CA ASP A 64 -5.98 19.41 19.38
C ASP A 64 -4.67 19.05 18.66
N ALA A 65 -3.56 19.67 19.06
CA ALA A 65 -2.23 19.35 18.53
C ALA A 65 -1.83 17.90 18.82
N LEU A 66 -2.12 17.40 20.03
CA LEU A 66 -1.92 16.01 20.42
C LEU A 66 -2.75 15.05 19.55
N ALA A 67 -4.04 15.32 19.38
CA ALA A 67 -4.92 14.48 18.57
C ALA A 67 -4.45 14.42 17.11
N LYS A 68 -4.05 15.57 16.53
CA LYS A 68 -3.45 15.64 15.19
C LYS A 68 -2.14 14.84 15.11
N LEU A 69 -1.27 14.95 16.11
CA LEU A 69 -0.03 14.18 16.18
C LEU A 69 -0.31 12.65 16.18
N ILE A 70 -1.32 12.21 16.94
CA ILE A 70 -1.70 10.79 17.01
C ILE A 70 -2.31 10.28 15.69
N CYS A 71 -3.16 11.10 15.07
CA CYS A 71 -3.81 10.82 13.79
C CYS A 71 -2.82 10.81 12.62
N PHE A 72 -1.80 11.66 12.60
CA PHE A 72 -0.96 11.85 11.42
C PHE A 72 0.45 11.25 11.53
N GLU A 73 1.06 11.21 12.73
CA GLU A 73 2.49 10.89 12.92
C GLU A 73 2.78 9.49 13.50
N GLU A 74 1.89 8.51 13.27
CA GLU A 74 2.02 7.13 13.75
C GLU A 74 2.22 6.95 15.27
N MET A 75 2.02 7.99 16.06
CA MET A 75 2.29 7.98 17.49
C MET A 75 1.32 7.06 18.26
N PRO A 76 1.80 6.19 19.18
CA PRO A 76 0.92 5.31 19.95
C PRO A 76 0.09 6.13 20.96
N PRO A 77 -1.26 6.14 20.88
CA PRO A 77 -2.08 7.08 21.65
C PRO A 77 -1.83 7.02 23.16
N LEU A 78 -1.71 5.82 23.72
CA LEU A 78 -1.50 5.61 25.16
C LEU A 78 -0.08 5.99 25.63
N ALA A 79 0.93 5.87 24.77
CA ALA A 79 2.28 6.27 25.11
C ALA A 79 2.41 7.80 25.07
N THR A 80 1.79 8.45 24.08
CA THR A 80 1.83 9.89 23.90
C THR A 80 1.13 10.63 25.04
N THR A 81 -0.03 10.13 25.51
CA THR A 81 -0.73 10.73 26.65
C THR A 81 0.07 10.63 27.95
N LYS A 82 0.70 9.48 28.21
CA LYS A 82 1.60 9.31 29.36
C LYS A 82 2.81 10.25 29.28
N PHE A 83 3.44 10.34 28.11
CA PHE A 83 4.58 11.23 27.91
C PHE A 83 4.22 12.70 28.15
N LEU A 84 3.05 13.15 27.69
CA LEU A 84 2.59 14.52 27.94
C LEU A 84 2.28 14.80 29.40
N HIS A 85 1.71 13.83 30.12
CA HIS A 85 1.50 13.95 31.55
C HIS A 85 2.83 14.16 32.31
N GLU A 86 3.90 13.46 31.92
CA GLU A 86 5.23 13.66 32.50
C GLU A 86 5.83 15.04 32.15
N LEU A 87 5.59 15.54 30.94
CA LEU A 87 6.07 16.87 30.51
C LEU A 87 5.33 18.03 31.19
N ASN A 88 4.03 17.87 31.41
CA ASN A 88 3.21 18.88 32.08
C ASN A 88 2.10 18.19 32.90
N PRO A 89 2.34 17.89 34.19
CA PRO A 89 1.36 17.23 35.05
C PRO A 89 0.07 18.03 35.26
N LYS A 90 0.08 19.35 34.95
CA LYS A 90 -1.12 20.20 35.01
C LYS A 90 -2.03 20.06 33.79
N LEU A 91 -1.51 19.47 32.70
CA LEU A 91 -2.27 19.15 31.50
C LEU A 91 -2.92 17.77 31.67
N GLU A 92 -4.04 17.72 32.40
CA GLU A 92 -4.81 16.49 32.60
C GLU A 92 -5.62 16.14 31.35
N VAL A 93 -4.98 15.51 30.36
CA VAL A 93 -5.65 15.04 29.15
C VAL A 93 -5.80 13.51 29.23
N GLY A 94 -7.02 13.07 29.55
CA GLY A 94 -7.36 11.65 29.64
C GLY A 94 -7.40 10.97 28.26
N PHE A 95 -7.08 9.67 28.23
CA PHE A 95 -7.12 8.88 26.98
C PHE A 95 -8.48 8.93 26.27
N HIS A 96 -9.60 8.90 27.01
CA HIS A 96 -10.93 8.95 26.43
C HIS A 96 -11.24 10.29 25.75
N THR A 97 -10.70 11.39 26.27
CA THR A 97 -10.84 12.71 25.64
C THR A 97 -10.09 12.72 24.32
N VAL A 98 -8.82 12.29 24.31
CA VAL A 98 -8.02 12.20 23.08
C VAL A 98 -8.63 11.23 22.07
N GLU A 99 -9.19 10.12 22.53
CA GLU A 99 -9.92 9.17 21.68
C GLU A 99 -11.10 9.86 20.97
N ALA A 100 -11.90 10.66 21.69
CA ALA A 100 -12.98 11.42 21.09
C ALA A 100 -12.48 12.46 20.08
N ASP A 101 -11.44 13.23 20.44
CA ASP A 101 -10.85 14.24 19.56
C ASP A 101 -10.27 13.61 18.28
N CYS A 102 -9.64 12.43 18.38
CA CYS A 102 -9.15 11.69 17.21
C CYS A 102 -10.29 11.23 16.28
N LEU A 103 -11.42 10.81 16.85
CA LEU A 103 -12.60 10.40 16.07
C LEU A 103 -13.26 11.59 15.37
N GLU A 104 -13.30 12.76 16.02
CA GLU A 104 -13.78 14.00 15.41
C GLU A 104 -12.91 14.41 14.22
N ILE A 105 -11.57 14.44 14.40
CA ILE A 105 -10.62 14.69 13.30
C ILE A 105 -10.82 13.71 12.15
N TYR A 106 -11.04 12.42 12.46
CA TYR A 106 -11.27 11.42 11.43
C TYR A 106 -12.54 11.70 10.62
N GLU A 107 -13.67 12.04 11.26
CA GLU A 107 -14.91 12.34 10.52
C GLU A 107 -14.76 13.63 9.70
N GLU A 108 -14.09 14.66 10.22
CA GLU A 108 -13.80 15.88 9.45
C GLU A 108 -12.94 15.59 8.21
N GLU A 109 -11.86 14.83 8.36
CA GLU A 109 -10.99 14.47 7.24
C GLU A 109 -11.70 13.51 6.27
N ARG A 110 -12.51 12.59 6.79
CA ARG A 110 -13.29 11.65 5.97
C ARG A 110 -14.22 12.38 5.01
N GLU A 111 -14.91 13.42 5.46
CA GLU A 111 -15.76 14.22 4.58
C GLU A 111 -14.95 14.94 3.50
N LYS A 112 -13.79 15.51 3.82
CA LYS A 112 -12.87 16.11 2.82
C LYS A 112 -12.43 15.06 1.78
N ILE A 113 -12.04 13.87 2.23
CA ILE A 113 -11.62 12.79 1.34
C ILE A 113 -12.77 12.30 0.46
N LYS A 114 -14.00 12.21 0.98
CA LYS A 114 -15.19 11.90 0.18
C LYS A 114 -15.41 12.93 -0.93
N GLU A 115 -15.22 14.22 -0.65
CA GLU A 115 -15.32 15.26 -1.69
C GLU A 115 -14.27 15.05 -2.78
N VAL A 116 -13.00 14.79 -2.40
CA VAL A 116 -11.94 14.49 -3.35
C VAL A 116 -12.30 13.26 -4.20
N LEU A 117 -12.73 12.17 -3.58
CA LEU A 117 -13.09 10.94 -4.29
C LEU A 117 -14.33 11.13 -5.17
N ARG A 118 -15.30 11.96 -4.77
CA ARG A 118 -16.51 12.29 -5.54
C ARG A 118 -16.20 13.17 -6.75
N ASP A 119 -15.27 14.09 -6.62
CA ASP A 119 -14.92 15.03 -7.69
C ASP A 119 -13.85 14.45 -8.64
N PHE A 120 -13.11 13.42 -8.19
CA PHE A 120 -12.12 12.70 -8.99
C PHE A 120 -12.74 12.10 -10.26
N ASP A 121 -12.20 12.47 -11.42
CA ASP A 121 -12.78 12.10 -12.72
C ASP A 121 -12.21 10.81 -13.32
N GLY A 122 -11.23 10.18 -12.68
CA GLY A 122 -10.63 8.90 -13.10
C GLY A 122 -11.35 7.66 -12.58
N GLN A 123 -10.62 6.55 -12.52
CA GLN A 123 -11.06 5.29 -11.92
C GLN A 123 -10.22 4.95 -10.69
N ILE A 124 -10.82 4.19 -9.76
CA ILE A 124 -10.19 3.78 -8.51
C ILE A 124 -9.94 2.27 -8.55
N SER A 125 -8.70 1.87 -8.34
CA SER A 125 -8.31 0.49 -8.11
C SER A 125 -8.35 0.19 -6.62
N LEU A 126 -8.98 -0.91 -6.23
CA LEU A 126 -9.03 -1.33 -4.83
C LEU A 126 -7.94 -2.35 -4.54
N SER A 127 -7.53 -2.40 -3.26
CA SER A 127 -6.87 -3.59 -2.73
C SER A 127 -7.42 -3.98 -1.37
N VAL A 128 -7.42 -5.29 -1.11
CA VAL A 128 -7.72 -5.86 0.21
C VAL A 128 -6.51 -6.63 0.71
N GLU A 129 -5.93 -6.15 1.80
CA GLU A 129 -4.86 -6.81 2.53
C GLU A 129 -5.44 -7.47 3.79
N ILE A 130 -5.18 -8.76 3.98
CA ILE A 130 -5.55 -9.49 5.19
C ILE A 130 -4.29 -9.73 6.03
N SER A 131 -4.29 -9.12 7.21
CA SER A 131 -3.26 -9.32 8.23
C SER A 131 -3.81 -10.17 9.37
N TRP A 132 -2.95 -10.86 10.11
CA TRP A 132 -3.34 -11.71 11.23
C TRP A 132 -2.73 -11.23 12.54
N TYR A 133 -3.31 -11.65 13.66
CA TYR A 133 -2.71 -11.51 14.97
C TYR A 133 -3.02 -12.73 15.82
N GLU A 134 -1.99 -13.32 16.43
CA GLU A 134 -2.17 -14.36 17.43
C GLU A 134 -2.24 -13.77 18.82
N LYS A 135 -3.37 -14.01 19.48
CA LYS A 135 -3.52 -13.81 20.91
C LYS A 135 -3.12 -15.08 21.63
N ARG A 136 -2.75 -14.94 22.91
CA ARG A 136 -2.40 -16.06 23.81
C ARG A 136 -3.33 -17.26 23.59
N TYR A 137 -2.75 -18.46 23.66
CA TYR A 137 -3.44 -19.74 23.46
C TYR A 137 -3.87 -20.03 22.00
N CYS A 138 -3.05 -19.63 21.01
CA CYS A 138 -3.23 -19.97 19.60
C CYS A 138 -4.57 -19.48 18.99
N VAL A 139 -5.07 -18.33 19.45
CA VAL A 139 -6.28 -17.73 18.90
C VAL A 139 -5.88 -16.69 17.86
N PHE A 140 -6.21 -16.95 16.60
CA PHE A 140 -5.87 -16.09 15.46
C PHE A 140 -7.04 -15.15 15.14
N TYR A 141 -6.71 -13.88 14.91
CA TYR A 141 -7.65 -12.84 14.50
C TYR A 141 -7.19 -12.26 13.15
N ASP A 142 -8.10 -12.18 12.19
CA ASP A 142 -7.82 -11.58 10.89
C ASP A 142 -8.31 -10.13 10.86
N TYR A 143 -7.53 -9.26 10.23
CA TYR A 143 -7.82 -7.85 10.05
C TYR A 143 -7.73 -7.50 8.58
N MET A 144 -8.80 -6.91 8.07
CA MET A 144 -8.93 -6.47 6.70
C MET A 144 -8.57 -4.99 6.57
N CYS A 145 -7.70 -4.67 5.62
CA CYS A 145 -7.39 -3.31 5.20
C CYS A 145 -7.85 -3.10 3.76
N LEU A 146 -8.92 -2.32 3.57
CA LEU A 146 -9.39 -1.87 2.25
C LEU A 146 -8.68 -0.57 1.87
N ARG A 147 -8.09 -0.52 0.68
CA ARG A 147 -7.40 0.66 0.17
C ARG A 147 -7.92 1.05 -1.22
N ALA A 148 -7.93 2.35 -1.48
CA ALA A 148 -8.15 2.95 -2.79
C ALA A 148 -6.82 3.44 -3.38
N HIS A 149 -6.57 3.04 -4.63
CA HIS A 149 -5.39 3.39 -5.41
C HIS A 149 -5.80 4.16 -6.64
N PHE A 150 -5.21 5.34 -6.81
CA PHE A 150 -5.45 6.22 -7.96
C PHE A 150 -4.30 7.21 -8.07
N ILE A 151 -4.14 7.83 -9.24
CA ILE A 151 -3.17 8.92 -9.42
C ILE A 151 -3.95 10.23 -9.47
N ASP A 152 -3.56 11.20 -8.64
CA ASP A 152 -4.22 12.51 -8.55
C ASP A 152 -3.88 13.42 -9.76
N ASP A 153 -4.49 14.60 -9.82
CA ASP A 153 -4.22 15.58 -10.88
C ASP A 153 -2.79 16.14 -10.86
N SER A 154 -2.08 16.00 -9.73
CA SER A 154 -0.66 16.34 -9.59
C SER A 154 0.28 15.20 -10.01
N TRP A 155 -0.28 14.09 -10.52
CA TRP A 155 0.44 12.87 -10.90
C TRP A 155 1.14 12.16 -9.75
N ASN A 156 0.59 12.28 -8.53
CA ASN A 156 1.03 11.51 -7.38
C ASN A 156 0.17 10.25 -7.23
N LEU A 157 0.82 9.11 -7.09
CA LEU A 157 0.14 7.86 -6.73
C LEU A 157 -0.38 7.95 -5.30
N LYS A 158 -1.70 7.84 -5.13
CA LYS A 158 -2.40 7.78 -3.85
C LYS A 158 -2.72 6.33 -3.53
N ASN A 159 -2.48 5.94 -2.28
CA ASN A 159 -2.91 4.68 -1.70
C ASN A 159 -3.54 5.02 -0.34
N TRP A 160 -4.85 5.15 -0.33
CA TRP A 160 -5.63 5.62 0.82
C TRP A 160 -6.41 4.48 1.45
N VAL A 161 -6.19 4.24 2.74
CA VAL A 161 -7.01 3.34 3.53
C VAL A 161 -8.43 3.89 3.61
N LEU A 162 -9.40 3.09 3.22
CA LEU A 162 -10.84 3.37 3.30
C LEU A 162 -11.48 2.71 4.51
N ASN A 163 -10.97 1.54 4.89
CA ASN A 163 -11.48 0.77 6.02
C ASN A 163 -10.41 -0.15 6.58
N PHE A 164 -10.26 -0.17 7.90
CA PHE A 164 -9.47 -1.16 8.63
C PHE A 164 -10.30 -1.77 9.76
N ARG A 165 -10.61 -3.06 9.67
CA ARG A 165 -11.48 -3.72 10.65
C ARG A 165 -11.09 -5.16 10.90
N HIS A 166 -11.45 -5.63 12.10
CA HIS A 166 -11.39 -7.04 12.45
C HIS A 166 -12.45 -7.84 11.67
N ILE A 167 -12.06 -9.01 11.19
CA ILE A 167 -12.87 -9.96 10.43
C ILE A 167 -12.88 -11.30 11.19
N ARG A 168 -14.07 -11.84 11.47
CA ARG A 168 -14.20 -13.11 12.19
C ARG A 168 -14.06 -14.30 11.26
N HIS A 169 -14.49 -14.15 10.02
CA HIS A 169 -14.50 -15.19 9.02
C HIS A 169 -14.19 -14.65 7.62
N PRO A 170 -13.51 -15.42 6.75
CA PRO A 170 -13.17 -14.99 5.38
C PRO A 170 -14.37 -14.48 4.56
N PHE A 171 -15.56 -15.05 4.75
CA PHE A 171 -16.80 -14.65 4.05
C PHE A 171 -17.35 -13.28 4.49
N GLU A 172 -16.79 -12.64 5.51
CA GLU A 172 -17.18 -11.26 5.87
C GLU A 172 -16.46 -10.22 5.00
N VAL A 173 -15.39 -10.62 4.27
CA VAL A 173 -14.55 -9.71 3.48
C VAL A 173 -15.36 -9.05 2.35
N GLN A 174 -16.18 -9.80 1.62
CA GLN A 174 -17.04 -9.23 0.57
C GLN A 174 -18.06 -8.25 1.16
N GLY A 175 -18.72 -8.60 2.27
CA GLY A 175 -19.71 -7.74 2.91
C GLY A 175 -19.09 -6.44 3.41
N ALA A 176 -17.95 -6.53 4.10
CA ALA A 176 -17.18 -5.39 4.58
C ALA A 176 -16.69 -4.48 3.43
N THR A 177 -16.28 -5.09 2.30
CA THR A 177 -15.88 -4.34 1.10
C THR A 177 -17.07 -3.54 0.58
N LEU A 178 -18.22 -4.18 0.35
CA LEU A 178 -19.41 -3.54 -0.20
C LEU A 178 -19.99 -2.46 0.73
N GLU A 179 -20.01 -2.69 2.05
CA GLU A 179 -20.39 -1.69 3.06
C GLU A 179 -19.51 -0.44 2.96
N SER A 180 -18.20 -0.64 2.81
CA SER A 180 -17.25 0.46 2.70
C SER A 180 -17.48 1.26 1.41
N LEU A 181 -17.61 0.58 0.26
CA LEU A 181 -17.81 1.27 -1.03
C LEU A 181 -19.08 2.13 -1.05
N LYS A 182 -20.16 1.66 -0.43
CA LYS A 182 -21.38 2.44 -0.22
C LYS A 182 -21.14 3.63 0.71
N GLY A 183 -20.45 3.40 1.83
CA GLY A 183 -20.14 4.44 2.81
C GLY A 183 -19.22 5.55 2.29
N TRP A 184 -18.51 5.30 1.19
CA TRP A 184 -17.63 6.25 0.50
C TRP A 184 -18.23 6.83 -0.79
N ASP A 185 -19.37 6.31 -1.27
CA ASP A 185 -20.03 6.71 -2.53
C ASP A 185 -19.11 6.62 -3.77
N VAL A 186 -18.33 5.53 -3.85
CA VAL A 186 -17.34 5.31 -4.94
C VAL A 186 -17.65 4.09 -5.81
N GLU A 187 -18.80 3.44 -5.63
CA GLU A 187 -19.17 2.21 -6.33
C GLU A 187 -19.10 2.36 -7.87
N ASN A 188 -19.43 3.54 -8.39
CA ASN A 188 -19.40 3.85 -9.83
C ASN A 188 -18.00 4.22 -10.36
N LYS A 189 -16.96 4.25 -9.52
CA LYS A 189 -15.58 4.59 -9.92
C LYS A 189 -14.62 3.42 -9.90
N ILE A 190 -15.02 2.30 -9.32
CA ILE A 190 -14.16 1.13 -9.19
C ILE A 190 -13.86 0.52 -10.56
N SER A 191 -12.59 0.19 -10.81
CA SER A 191 -12.12 -0.50 -12.02
C SER A 191 -11.58 -1.89 -11.73
N THR A 192 -10.82 -2.04 -10.65
CA THR A 192 -10.14 -3.29 -10.29
C THR A 192 -10.20 -3.54 -8.79
N LEU A 193 -10.02 -4.79 -8.40
CA LEU A 193 -9.81 -5.26 -7.03
C LEU A 193 -8.53 -6.09 -7.00
N THR A 194 -7.65 -5.82 -6.05
CA THR A 194 -6.40 -6.57 -5.85
C THR A 194 -6.44 -7.32 -4.54
N MET A 195 -6.16 -8.62 -4.56
CA MET A 195 -6.10 -9.45 -3.36
C MET A 195 -4.93 -10.45 -3.41
N VAL A 196 -4.54 -10.94 -2.24
CA VAL A 196 -3.68 -12.11 -2.09
C VAL A 196 -4.36 -13.30 -2.76
N ASN A 197 -3.62 -14.09 -3.55
CA ASN A 197 -4.15 -15.24 -4.27
C ASN A 197 -3.86 -16.56 -3.53
N PRO A 198 -4.86 -17.23 -2.95
CA PRO A 198 -4.72 -18.65 -2.70
C PRO A 198 -6.05 -19.41 -2.78
N ASP A 199 -6.83 -19.34 -3.86
CA ASP A 199 -8.10 -20.10 -4.03
C ASP A 199 -9.24 -19.82 -3.01
N ASP A 200 -8.97 -19.17 -1.87
CA ASP A 200 -9.92 -18.94 -0.76
C ASP A 200 -10.83 -17.70 -0.94
N TYR A 201 -10.48 -16.81 -1.88
CA TYR A 201 -11.16 -15.52 -2.08
C TYR A 201 -11.83 -15.36 -3.46
N ASP A 202 -11.92 -16.43 -4.26
CA ASP A 202 -12.56 -16.39 -5.59
C ASP A 202 -14.01 -15.90 -5.50
N GLU A 203 -14.75 -16.33 -4.46
CA GLU A 203 -16.11 -15.86 -4.20
C GLU A 203 -16.16 -14.35 -3.91
N THR A 204 -15.12 -13.80 -3.25
CA THR A 204 -15.05 -12.36 -2.97
C THR A 204 -14.93 -11.56 -4.26
N PHE A 205 -14.10 -12.01 -5.19
CA PHE A 205 -13.96 -11.36 -6.50
C PHE A 205 -15.29 -11.31 -7.25
N GLU A 206 -15.98 -12.45 -7.37
CA GLU A 206 -17.24 -12.54 -8.11
C GLU A 206 -18.34 -11.68 -7.47
N VAL A 207 -18.53 -11.78 -6.14
CA VAL A 207 -19.56 -11.00 -5.43
C VAL A 207 -19.32 -9.49 -5.56
N VAL A 208 -18.08 -9.04 -5.41
CA VAL A 208 -17.76 -7.60 -5.54
C VAL A 208 -17.90 -7.17 -7.00
N LYS A 209 -17.44 -7.98 -7.96
CA LYS A 209 -17.54 -7.69 -9.39
C LYS A 209 -18.99 -7.55 -9.84
N ASP A 210 -19.86 -8.51 -9.51
CA ASP A 210 -21.28 -8.49 -9.85
C ASP A 210 -21.97 -7.24 -9.29
N HIS A 211 -21.64 -6.90 -8.05
CA HIS A 211 -22.15 -5.69 -7.42
C HIS A 211 -21.70 -4.42 -8.17
N ILE A 212 -20.42 -4.31 -8.54
CA ILE A 212 -19.92 -3.15 -9.31
C ILE A 212 -20.54 -3.11 -10.71
N GLN A 213 -20.70 -4.25 -11.39
CA GLN A 213 -21.35 -4.34 -12.70
C GLN A 213 -22.81 -3.86 -12.66
N SER A 214 -23.50 -4.03 -11.52
CA SER A 214 -24.84 -3.48 -11.32
C SER A 214 -24.89 -1.94 -11.23
N LYS A 215 -23.74 -1.30 -10.98
CA LYS A 215 -23.60 0.16 -10.80
C LYS A 215 -22.98 0.86 -12.00
N LYS A 216 -22.07 0.18 -12.70
CA LYS A 216 -21.34 0.70 -13.86
C LYS A 216 -20.95 -0.45 -14.78
N GLU A 217 -20.98 -0.19 -16.08
CA GLU A 217 -20.39 -1.09 -17.07
C GLU A 217 -18.86 -1.18 -16.88
N LEU A 218 -18.37 -2.37 -16.56
CA LEU A 218 -16.95 -2.63 -16.46
C LEU A 218 -16.33 -2.79 -17.85
N GLN A 219 -15.19 -2.13 -18.05
CA GLN A 219 -14.46 -2.17 -19.30
C GLN A 219 -14.05 -3.60 -19.67
N LEU A 220 -14.03 -3.91 -20.97
CA LEU A 220 -13.73 -5.25 -21.50
C LEU A 220 -14.54 -6.36 -20.81
N ASN A 221 -15.81 -6.11 -20.48
CA ASN A 221 -16.69 -7.03 -19.76
C ASN A 221 -16.13 -7.48 -18.39
N GLY A 222 -15.33 -6.64 -17.74
CA GLY A 222 -14.74 -6.93 -16.44
C GLY A 222 -13.58 -7.94 -16.46
N GLN A 223 -12.95 -8.18 -17.61
CA GLN A 223 -11.76 -9.04 -17.72
C GLN A 223 -10.57 -8.54 -16.91
N LEU A 224 -10.53 -7.23 -16.62
CA LEU A 224 -9.43 -6.59 -15.87
C LEU A 224 -9.74 -6.42 -14.38
N PHE A 225 -10.93 -6.83 -13.93
CA PHE A 225 -11.41 -6.50 -12.60
C PHE A 225 -10.59 -7.20 -11.51
N CYS A 226 -10.24 -8.46 -11.70
CA CYS A 226 -9.52 -9.26 -10.72
C CYS A 226 -8.01 -9.12 -10.93
N VAL A 227 -7.29 -8.64 -9.91
CA VAL A 227 -5.83 -8.49 -9.91
C VAL A 227 -5.27 -9.34 -8.76
N TYR A 228 -4.38 -10.26 -9.09
CA TYR A 228 -3.69 -11.08 -8.09
C TYR A 228 -2.36 -10.44 -7.70
N CYS A 229 -2.12 -10.37 -6.39
CA CYS A 229 -0.89 -9.81 -5.85
C CYS A 229 0.35 -10.59 -6.32
N CYS A 230 1.27 -9.91 -7.01
CA CYS A 230 2.50 -10.49 -7.53
C CYS A 230 3.48 -10.92 -6.44
N GLY A 231 3.61 -10.13 -5.36
CA GLY A 231 4.49 -10.47 -4.23
C GLY A 231 4.08 -11.78 -3.57
N ASP A 232 2.77 -11.96 -3.31
CA ASP A 232 2.23 -13.20 -2.76
C ASP A 232 2.39 -14.37 -3.73
N PHE A 233 2.13 -14.15 -5.02
CA PHE A 233 2.35 -15.17 -6.05
C PHE A 233 3.79 -15.70 -6.04
N ILE A 234 4.79 -14.81 -6.03
CA ILE A 234 6.22 -15.18 -5.98
C ILE A 234 6.53 -15.89 -4.67
N SER A 235 6.08 -15.35 -3.54
CA SER A 235 6.29 -15.96 -2.23
C SER A 235 5.72 -17.37 -2.15
N LEU A 236 4.51 -17.60 -2.65
CA LEU A 236 3.88 -18.92 -2.66
C LEU A 236 4.66 -19.92 -3.51
N MET A 237 5.17 -19.53 -4.68
CA MET A 237 6.02 -20.43 -5.47
C MET A 237 7.28 -20.85 -4.71
N VAL A 238 7.95 -19.89 -4.05
CA VAL A 238 9.16 -20.18 -3.27
C VAL A 238 8.84 -21.06 -2.06
N GLN A 239 7.71 -20.81 -1.40
CA GLN A 239 7.23 -21.66 -0.30
C GLN A 239 6.94 -23.08 -0.76
N ASP A 240 6.30 -23.27 -1.91
CA ASP A 240 6.06 -24.59 -2.48
C ASP A 240 7.39 -25.33 -2.71
N ALA A 241 8.42 -24.64 -3.21
CA ALA A 241 9.78 -25.20 -3.31
C ALA A 241 10.34 -25.67 -1.97
N PHE A 242 10.25 -24.83 -0.94
CA PHE A 242 10.72 -25.20 0.40
C PHE A 242 9.90 -26.33 1.01
N ASN A 243 8.60 -26.41 0.71
CA ASN A 243 7.74 -27.49 1.18
C ASN A 243 8.16 -28.85 0.62
N GLU A 244 8.71 -28.92 -0.59
CA GLU A 244 9.26 -30.16 -1.17
C GLU A 244 10.47 -30.72 -0.39
N ILE A 245 11.14 -29.88 0.40
CA ILE A 245 12.30 -30.26 1.24
C ILE A 245 12.07 -29.96 2.73
N ARG A 246 10.82 -29.80 3.17
CA ARG A 246 10.48 -29.34 4.53
C ARG A 246 11.13 -30.17 5.63
N GLU A 247 11.05 -31.49 5.53
CA GLU A 247 11.65 -32.39 6.53
C GLU A 247 13.19 -32.26 6.60
N ILE A 248 13.82 -31.92 5.48
CA ILE A 248 15.27 -31.67 5.41
C ILE A 248 15.57 -30.32 6.04
N ILE A 249 14.77 -29.28 5.76
CA ILE A 249 14.90 -27.96 6.40
C ILE A 249 14.77 -28.08 7.92
N ASP A 250 13.80 -28.85 8.42
CA ASP A 250 13.61 -29.08 9.85
C ASP A 250 14.85 -29.78 10.46
N THR A 251 15.37 -30.81 9.78
CA THR A 251 16.60 -31.52 10.21
C THR A 251 17.82 -30.58 10.24
N VAL A 252 18.01 -29.78 9.20
CA VAL A 252 19.12 -28.81 9.10
C VAL A 252 18.97 -27.70 10.15
N SER A 253 17.74 -27.30 10.46
CA SER A 253 17.44 -26.28 11.47
C SER A 253 17.82 -26.73 12.88
N GLU A 254 17.62 -28.01 13.20
CA GLU A 254 18.07 -28.61 14.46
C GLU A 254 19.60 -28.73 14.52
N LEU A 255 20.22 -29.13 13.40
CA LEU A 255 21.67 -29.35 13.29
C LEU A 255 22.47 -28.03 13.38
N TYR A 256 22.02 -26.98 12.70
CA TYR A 256 22.69 -25.68 12.63
C TYR A 256 22.12 -24.65 13.63
N SER A 257 21.06 -25.00 14.37
CA SER A 257 20.35 -24.08 15.28
C SER A 257 19.95 -22.77 14.59
N PHE A 258 19.02 -22.87 13.64
CA PHE A 258 18.40 -21.70 13.02
C PHE A 258 17.73 -20.88 14.15
N GLY A 259 18.39 -19.84 14.68
CA GLY A 259 17.79 -18.99 15.69
C GLY A 259 16.44 -18.42 15.21
N LYS A 260 15.62 -17.87 16.10
CA LYS A 260 14.35 -17.24 15.69
C LYS A 260 14.61 -16.13 14.65
N SER A 261 14.29 -16.37 13.38
CA SER A 261 14.30 -15.33 12.33
C SER A 261 12.90 -14.92 11.97
N LEU A 262 12.82 -13.75 11.34
CA LEU A 262 11.66 -13.39 10.55
C LEU A 262 11.38 -14.47 9.49
N PRO A 263 10.10 -14.74 9.17
CA PRO A 263 9.70 -15.71 8.16
C PRO A 263 9.89 -15.14 6.75
N LEU A 264 11.13 -14.77 6.41
CA LEU A 264 11.52 -14.22 5.11
C LEU A 264 12.16 -15.32 4.27
N TRP A 265 11.66 -15.55 3.05
CA TRP A 265 12.15 -16.67 2.25
C TRP A 265 13.61 -16.52 1.82
N TYR A 266 14.11 -15.29 1.62
CA TYR A 266 15.53 -15.08 1.34
C TYR A 266 16.42 -15.36 2.56
N LEU A 267 15.94 -15.12 3.79
CA LEU A 267 16.68 -15.47 5.01
C LEU A 267 16.74 -16.98 5.21
N THR A 268 15.63 -17.67 4.98
CA THR A 268 15.61 -19.14 4.96
C THR A 268 16.63 -19.67 3.94
N ASN A 269 16.65 -19.09 2.74
CA ASN A 269 17.60 -19.49 1.69
C ASN A 269 19.06 -19.24 2.11
N SER A 270 19.34 -18.07 2.69
CA SER A 270 20.67 -17.71 3.19
C SER A 270 21.17 -18.71 4.23
N ARG A 271 20.32 -19.09 5.20
CA ARG A 271 20.70 -20.05 6.25
C ARG A 271 20.95 -21.44 5.73
N LEU A 272 20.17 -21.89 4.74
CA LEU A 272 20.41 -23.16 4.07
C LEU A 272 21.75 -23.14 3.31
N LYS A 273 22.13 -22.00 2.73
CA LYS A 273 23.44 -21.81 2.09
C LYS A 273 24.57 -21.83 3.11
N ASP A 274 24.44 -21.15 4.25
CA ASP A 274 25.42 -21.22 5.33
C ASP A 274 25.61 -22.67 5.82
N ALA A 275 24.52 -23.42 5.96
CA ALA A 275 24.57 -24.83 6.33
C ALA A 275 25.26 -25.69 5.24
N LEU A 276 25.03 -25.42 3.95
CA LEU A 276 25.72 -26.08 2.84
C LEU A 276 27.22 -25.80 2.82
N GLU A 277 27.64 -24.60 3.23
CA GLU A 277 29.06 -24.25 3.36
C GLU A 277 29.72 -25.05 4.50
N LEU A 278 29.08 -25.13 5.67
CA LEU A 278 29.54 -25.93 6.80
C LEU A 278 29.61 -27.42 6.48
N GLU A 279 28.61 -27.94 5.77
CA GLU A 279 28.61 -29.31 5.27
C GLU A 279 29.83 -29.57 4.38
N SER A 280 30.13 -28.66 3.45
CA SER A 280 31.29 -28.80 2.55
C SER A 280 32.64 -28.75 3.28
N MET A 281 32.70 -28.11 4.45
CA MET A 281 33.88 -28.08 5.32
C MET A 281 33.99 -29.33 6.23
N GLY A 282 32.97 -30.19 6.24
CA GLY A 282 32.96 -31.44 7.02
C GLY A 282 32.56 -31.26 8.48
N GLU A 283 32.01 -30.10 8.86
CA GLU A 283 31.64 -29.77 10.25
C GLU A 283 30.64 -30.77 10.85
N PHE A 284 29.76 -31.34 10.01
CA PHE A 284 28.75 -32.31 10.43
C PHE A 284 29.20 -33.78 10.38
N SER A 285 30.48 -34.04 10.06
CA SER A 285 31.01 -35.41 9.92
C SER A 285 31.61 -35.97 11.22
N SER A 286 31.69 -35.18 12.28
CA SER A 286 32.26 -35.64 13.55
C SER A 286 31.32 -36.64 14.25
N LYS A 287 31.89 -37.62 14.96
CA LYS A 287 31.09 -38.63 15.67
C LYS A 287 30.17 -38.03 16.73
N ASP A 288 30.64 -36.98 17.41
CA ASP A 288 29.87 -36.28 18.42
C ASP A 288 28.58 -35.68 17.83
N VAL A 289 28.65 -35.14 16.61
CA VAL A 289 27.47 -34.64 15.89
C VAL A 289 26.57 -35.78 15.43
N THR A 290 27.12 -36.83 14.81
CA THR A 290 26.31 -37.94 14.26
C THR A 290 25.62 -38.79 15.33
N ASP A 291 26.15 -38.81 16.55
CA ASP A 291 25.57 -39.57 17.67
C ASP A 291 24.42 -38.80 18.36
N HIS A 292 24.39 -37.47 18.24
CA HIS A 292 23.40 -36.61 18.93
C HIS A 292 22.36 -35.98 17.99
N TYR A 293 22.68 -35.83 16.70
CA TYR A 293 21.83 -35.15 15.72
C TYR A 293 21.60 -36.01 14.48
N LYS A 294 20.41 -35.88 13.89
CA LYS A 294 20.14 -36.42 12.56
C LYS A 294 20.87 -35.57 11.52
N VAL A 295 21.75 -36.18 10.73
CA VAL A 295 22.48 -35.50 9.65
C VAL A 295 21.85 -35.88 8.30
N PRO A 296 21.53 -34.90 7.42
CA PRO A 296 21.03 -35.22 6.09
C PRO A 296 22.04 -36.05 5.28
N SER A 297 21.52 -36.93 4.44
CA SER A 297 22.29 -37.72 3.48
C SER A 297 22.84 -36.85 2.34
N ALA A 298 23.82 -37.38 1.60
CA ALA A 298 24.38 -36.68 0.44
C ALA A 298 23.32 -36.34 -0.63
N ASP A 299 22.30 -37.19 -0.81
CA ASP A 299 21.17 -36.92 -1.70
C ASP A 299 20.29 -35.77 -1.19
N GLU A 300 20.01 -35.74 0.11
CA GLU A 300 19.24 -34.66 0.74
C GLU A 300 19.98 -33.31 0.66
N TRP A 301 21.29 -33.28 0.90
CA TRP A 301 22.11 -32.08 0.72
C TRP A 301 22.12 -31.60 -0.74
N ASN A 302 22.11 -32.51 -1.72
CA ASN A 302 21.98 -32.14 -3.13
C ASN A 302 20.63 -31.50 -3.44
N LYS A 303 19.52 -31.99 -2.85
CA LYS A 303 18.20 -31.35 -2.98
C LYS A 303 18.20 -29.94 -2.39
N VAL A 304 18.76 -29.74 -1.21
CA VAL A 304 18.90 -28.40 -0.60
C VAL A 304 19.69 -27.48 -1.54
N ARG A 305 20.83 -27.94 -2.07
CA ARG A 305 21.66 -27.18 -3.01
C ARG A 305 20.90 -26.78 -4.28
N GLY A 306 20.10 -27.69 -4.83
CA GLY A 306 19.27 -27.41 -6.01
C GLY A 306 18.18 -26.39 -5.74
N ILE A 307 17.44 -26.53 -4.62
CA ILE A 307 16.42 -25.56 -4.21
C ILE A 307 17.04 -24.18 -3.95
N CYS A 308 18.19 -24.11 -3.26
CA CYS A 308 18.82 -22.81 -2.98
C CYS A 308 19.21 -22.03 -4.24
N LYS A 309 19.72 -22.73 -5.27
CA LYS A 309 20.05 -22.11 -6.56
C LYS A 309 18.81 -21.59 -7.29
N LEU A 310 17.73 -22.36 -7.28
CA LEU A 310 16.47 -21.97 -7.88
C LEU A 310 15.89 -20.73 -7.17
N VAL A 311 15.88 -20.72 -5.83
CA VAL A 311 15.39 -19.59 -5.03
C VAL A 311 16.28 -18.36 -5.18
N ASP A 312 17.61 -18.49 -5.28
CA ASP A 312 18.51 -17.36 -5.58
C ASP A 312 18.14 -16.71 -6.91
N SER A 313 17.82 -17.51 -7.94
CA SER A 313 17.46 -16.98 -9.26
C SER A 313 16.12 -16.22 -9.22
N ILE A 314 15.17 -16.70 -8.42
CA ILE A 314 13.90 -16.01 -8.17
C ILE A 314 14.12 -14.74 -7.33
N TYR A 315 15.04 -14.77 -6.36
CA TYR A 315 15.43 -13.64 -5.53
C TYR A 315 15.91 -12.45 -6.36
N GLU A 316 16.79 -12.67 -7.33
CA GLU A 316 17.29 -11.58 -8.17
C GLU A 316 16.16 -10.84 -8.90
N VAL A 317 15.19 -11.58 -9.45
CA VAL A 317 14.02 -10.98 -10.11
C VAL A 317 13.11 -10.26 -9.12
N ALA A 318 12.81 -10.89 -7.98
CA ALA A 318 11.97 -10.29 -6.95
C ALA A 318 12.61 -9.02 -6.37
N ASN A 319 13.92 -9.03 -6.16
CA ASN A 319 14.69 -7.90 -5.66
C ASN A 319 14.64 -6.72 -6.64
N ALA A 320 14.90 -6.98 -7.93
CA ALA A 320 14.78 -5.98 -8.99
C ALA A 320 13.36 -5.39 -9.08
N LEU A 321 12.32 -6.19 -8.83
CA LEU A 321 10.93 -5.75 -8.88
C LEU A 321 10.53 -4.91 -7.65
N PHE A 322 10.85 -5.39 -6.43
CA PHE A 322 10.30 -4.86 -5.18
C PHE A 322 11.17 -3.81 -4.49
N GLU A 323 12.46 -3.67 -4.83
CA GLU A 323 13.32 -2.61 -4.27
C GLU A 323 13.18 -1.25 -4.98
N THR A 324 12.38 -1.17 -6.05
CA THR A 324 12.21 0.07 -6.80
C THR A 324 11.39 1.12 -6.04
N LYS A 325 11.80 2.39 -6.13
CA LYS A 325 11.16 3.52 -5.42
C LYS A 325 9.79 3.94 -6.00
N HIS A 326 9.43 3.43 -7.17
CA HIS A 326 8.22 3.83 -7.89
C HIS A 326 7.58 2.61 -8.55
N ILE A 327 6.70 1.92 -7.82
CA ILE A 327 6.06 0.71 -8.31
C ILE A 327 4.74 1.09 -9.00
N THR A 328 4.84 1.61 -10.22
CA THR A 328 3.71 1.71 -11.15
C THR A 328 3.55 0.39 -11.91
N SER A 329 2.34 0.06 -12.33
CA SER A 329 2.00 -1.28 -12.86
C SER A 329 2.79 -1.69 -14.11
N ASN A 330 3.33 -0.73 -14.87
CA ASN A 330 4.12 -0.94 -16.08
C ASN A 330 5.45 -1.68 -15.86
N VAL A 331 5.97 -1.76 -14.63
CA VAL A 331 7.27 -2.40 -14.37
C VAL A 331 7.19 -3.93 -14.24
N TYR A 332 6.00 -4.52 -14.17
CA TYR A 332 5.87 -5.93 -13.80
C TYR A 332 6.08 -6.91 -14.96
N LEU A 333 5.61 -6.57 -16.16
CA LEU A 333 5.57 -7.53 -17.28
C LEU A 333 6.96 -8.10 -17.59
N HIS A 334 7.97 -7.23 -17.70
CA HIS A 334 9.32 -7.66 -18.08
C HIS A 334 10.01 -8.55 -17.05
N HIS A 335 9.85 -8.26 -15.75
CA HIS A 335 10.38 -9.09 -14.68
C HIS A 335 9.66 -10.44 -14.58
N LEU A 336 8.35 -10.47 -14.80
CA LEU A 336 7.62 -11.75 -14.85
C LEU A 336 8.00 -12.60 -16.06
N GLN A 337 8.35 -12.00 -17.20
CA GLN A 337 8.88 -12.72 -18.35
C GLN A 337 10.29 -13.26 -18.11
N GLU A 338 11.11 -12.53 -17.36
CA GLU A 338 12.42 -13.02 -16.91
C GLU A 338 12.26 -14.22 -15.97
N LEU A 339 11.32 -14.14 -15.02
CA LEU A 339 10.96 -15.28 -14.16
C LEU A 339 10.46 -16.47 -14.99
N GLN A 340 9.62 -16.24 -16.00
CA GLN A 340 9.17 -17.30 -16.91
C GLN A 340 10.36 -17.96 -17.63
N ALA A 341 11.32 -17.16 -18.11
CA ALA A 341 12.51 -17.66 -18.79
C ALA A 341 13.39 -18.51 -17.85
N ILE A 342 13.55 -18.09 -16.59
CA ILE A 342 14.25 -18.86 -15.56
C ILE A 342 13.57 -20.21 -15.34
N LEU A 343 12.25 -20.22 -15.13
CA LEU A 343 11.48 -21.46 -14.93
C LEU A 343 11.56 -22.38 -16.16
N THR A 344 11.45 -21.83 -17.37
CA THR A 344 11.58 -22.62 -18.61
C THR A 344 12.99 -23.19 -18.77
N GLN A 345 14.04 -22.45 -18.42
CA GLN A 345 15.41 -22.97 -18.44
C GLN A 345 15.58 -24.12 -17.44
N GLU A 346 15.11 -23.93 -16.21
CA GLU A 346 15.19 -24.92 -15.13
C GLU A 346 14.27 -26.14 -15.35
N SER A 347 13.28 -26.05 -16.26
CA SER A 347 12.46 -27.20 -16.65
C SER A 347 13.28 -28.28 -17.38
N SER A 348 14.42 -27.91 -17.97
CA SER A 348 15.37 -28.82 -18.62
C SER A 348 16.55 -29.21 -17.72
N ASN A 349 16.42 -29.02 -16.40
CA ASN A 349 17.49 -29.35 -15.44
C ASN A 349 17.82 -30.85 -15.45
N SER A 350 19.10 -31.18 -15.30
CA SER A 350 19.59 -32.56 -15.23
C SER A 350 19.09 -33.31 -14.00
N ASP A 351 18.79 -32.59 -12.91
CA ASP A 351 18.24 -33.15 -11.68
C ASP A 351 16.72 -33.34 -11.82
N SER A 352 16.28 -34.61 -11.75
CA SER A 352 14.87 -34.96 -11.85
C SER A 352 14.01 -34.40 -10.72
N PHE A 353 14.56 -34.24 -9.52
CA PHE A 353 13.85 -33.65 -8.39
C PHE A 353 13.58 -32.18 -8.65
N ILE A 354 14.60 -31.42 -9.04
CA ILE A 354 14.45 -29.99 -9.36
C ILE A 354 13.50 -29.77 -10.52
N ARG A 355 13.56 -30.59 -11.56
CA ARG A 355 12.59 -30.53 -12.66
C ARG A 355 11.15 -30.69 -12.18
N THR A 356 10.87 -31.62 -11.26
CA THR A 356 9.52 -31.79 -10.68
C THR A 356 9.08 -30.57 -9.85
N VAL A 357 9.99 -29.95 -9.10
CA VAL A 357 9.69 -28.70 -8.36
C VAL A 357 9.37 -27.55 -9.33
N VAL A 358 10.18 -27.40 -10.38
CA VAL A 358 9.99 -26.37 -11.41
C VAL A 358 8.71 -26.58 -12.19
N GLU A 359 8.33 -27.83 -12.52
CA GLU A 359 7.05 -28.15 -13.15
C GLU A 359 5.85 -27.65 -12.32
N LYS A 360 5.89 -27.79 -10.99
CA LYS A 360 4.85 -27.24 -10.09
C LYS A 360 4.84 -25.71 -10.09
N MET A 361 6.01 -25.07 -10.01
CA MET A 361 6.12 -23.61 -10.10
C MET A 361 5.60 -23.06 -11.44
N GLN A 362 5.94 -23.72 -12.55
CA GLN A 362 5.49 -23.36 -13.90
C GLN A 362 3.97 -23.40 -14.00
N GLN A 363 3.31 -24.44 -13.47
CA GLN A 363 1.84 -24.52 -13.43
C GLN A 363 1.21 -23.34 -12.67
N LYS A 364 1.81 -22.95 -11.53
CA LYS A 364 1.34 -21.81 -10.74
C LYS A 364 1.56 -20.49 -11.47
N PHE A 365 2.72 -20.34 -12.13
CA PHE A 365 3.02 -19.20 -13.00
C PHE A 365 2.03 -19.10 -14.15
N ASP A 366 1.74 -20.18 -14.85
CA ASP A 366 0.84 -20.18 -16.00
C ASP A 366 -0.60 -19.79 -15.60
N LYS A 367 -1.07 -20.24 -14.42
CA LYS A 367 -2.36 -19.81 -13.86
C LYS A 367 -2.37 -18.30 -13.60
N TYR A 368 -1.36 -17.79 -12.88
CA TYR A 368 -1.23 -16.35 -12.61
C TYR A 368 -1.14 -15.53 -13.91
N TRP A 369 -0.29 -15.97 -14.84
CA TRP A 369 -0.02 -15.31 -16.10
C TRP A 369 -1.27 -15.20 -16.97
N LYS A 370 -2.09 -16.26 -17.05
CA LYS A 370 -3.33 -16.27 -17.84
C LYS A 370 -4.27 -15.13 -17.46
N ASP A 371 -4.43 -14.88 -16.16
CA ASP A 371 -5.37 -13.88 -15.65
C ASP A 371 -4.75 -12.47 -15.65
N MET A 372 -3.44 -12.38 -15.42
CA MET A 372 -2.73 -11.10 -15.28
C MET A 372 -2.18 -10.52 -16.59
N PHE A 373 -2.00 -11.34 -17.63
CA PHE A 373 -1.31 -10.95 -18.86
C PHE A 373 -1.86 -9.67 -19.49
N LEU A 374 -3.19 -9.54 -19.57
CA LEU A 374 -3.83 -8.42 -20.27
C LEU A 374 -3.61 -7.09 -19.52
N VAL A 375 -3.82 -7.06 -18.20
CA VAL A 375 -3.62 -5.85 -17.39
C VAL A 375 -2.14 -5.43 -17.36
N LEU A 376 -1.22 -6.39 -17.20
CA LEU A 376 0.23 -6.16 -17.25
C LEU A 376 0.67 -5.59 -18.59
N THR A 377 0.11 -6.12 -19.68
CA THR A 377 0.42 -5.68 -21.03
C THR A 377 -0.10 -4.27 -21.30
N ILE A 378 -1.35 -3.97 -20.95
CA ILE A 378 -1.91 -2.62 -21.14
C ILE A 378 -1.08 -1.60 -20.35
N ALA A 379 -0.77 -1.88 -19.09
CA ALA A 379 0.09 -1.02 -18.28
C ALA A 379 1.47 -0.81 -18.92
N THR A 380 2.07 -1.87 -19.48
CA THR A 380 3.36 -1.78 -20.20
C THR A 380 3.26 -0.93 -21.47
N VAL A 381 2.16 -1.00 -22.22
CA VAL A 381 1.96 -0.14 -23.40
C VAL A 381 1.88 1.32 -22.99
N MET A 382 1.38 1.64 -21.80
CA MET A 382 1.40 2.99 -21.24
C MET A 382 2.81 3.47 -20.86
N ASP A 383 3.85 2.65 -20.96
CA ASP A 383 5.23 3.13 -20.83
C ASP A 383 5.81 3.53 -22.20
N PRO A 384 6.21 4.79 -22.39
CA PRO A 384 6.73 5.28 -23.67
C PRO A 384 8.05 4.65 -24.09
N ARG A 385 8.78 3.96 -23.20
CA ARG A 385 9.99 3.17 -23.52
C ARG A 385 9.64 1.82 -24.16
N TYR A 386 8.43 1.33 -23.93
CA TYR A 386 8.00 -0.01 -24.34
C TYR A 386 6.96 0.03 -25.46
N LYS A 387 5.80 0.68 -25.22
CA LYS A 387 4.66 0.73 -26.15
C LYS A 387 4.28 -0.67 -26.69
N MET A 388 3.61 -0.73 -27.84
CA MET A 388 3.36 -2.00 -28.54
C MET A 388 4.66 -2.68 -29.02
N LYS A 389 5.77 -1.95 -29.16
CA LYS A 389 7.05 -2.51 -29.62
C LYS A 389 7.60 -3.57 -28.67
N TYR A 390 7.38 -3.41 -27.35
CA TYR A 390 7.76 -4.44 -26.40
C TYR A 390 6.95 -5.73 -26.56
N ILE A 391 5.67 -5.62 -26.91
CA ILE A 391 4.80 -6.78 -27.14
C ILE A 391 5.21 -7.51 -28.42
N GLU A 392 5.55 -6.76 -29.47
CA GLU A 392 6.16 -7.30 -30.69
C GLU A 392 7.44 -8.08 -30.40
N PHE A 393 8.35 -7.47 -29.63
CA PHE A 393 9.60 -8.09 -29.20
C PHE A 393 9.36 -9.37 -28.38
N SER A 394 8.49 -9.30 -27.38
CA SER A 394 8.14 -10.42 -26.52
C SER A 394 7.61 -11.61 -27.33
N SER A 395 6.66 -11.39 -28.24
CA SER A 395 6.13 -12.48 -29.08
C SER A 395 7.20 -13.10 -29.99
N SER A 396 8.22 -12.33 -30.41
CA SER A 396 9.31 -12.86 -31.23
C SER A 396 10.32 -13.70 -30.44
N LYS A 397 10.46 -13.45 -29.13
CA LYS A 397 11.44 -14.12 -28.27
C LYS A 397 10.90 -15.42 -27.67
N PHE A 398 9.61 -15.47 -27.37
CA PHE A 398 8.94 -16.61 -26.76
C PHE A 398 8.08 -17.32 -27.83
N GLU A 399 8.74 -18.06 -28.74
CA GLU A 399 8.07 -18.86 -29.79
C GLU A 399 7.07 -19.83 -29.14
N GLY A 400 5.78 -19.58 -29.38
CA GLY A 400 4.65 -20.24 -28.70
C GLY A 400 3.46 -19.30 -28.46
N SER A 401 3.70 -17.98 -28.48
CA SER A 401 2.64 -16.97 -28.47
C SER A 401 1.91 -16.96 -29.82
N ASP A 402 0.66 -17.39 -29.83
CA ASP A 402 -0.27 -17.21 -30.95
C ASP A 402 -0.22 -15.72 -31.38
N GLY A 403 -0.04 -15.42 -32.68
CA GLY A 403 -0.02 -14.04 -33.19
C GLY A 403 -1.29 -13.24 -32.82
N ASN A 404 -2.33 -13.98 -32.43
CA ASN A 404 -3.56 -13.53 -31.79
C ASN A 404 -3.35 -12.66 -30.52
N SER A 405 -2.28 -12.86 -29.74
CA SER A 405 -2.05 -12.11 -28.49
C SER A 405 -1.80 -10.61 -28.75
N GLN A 406 -1.05 -10.25 -29.79
CA GLN A 406 -0.80 -8.85 -30.16
C GLN A 406 -2.08 -8.17 -30.64
N VAL A 407 -2.84 -8.86 -31.48
CA VAL A 407 -4.12 -8.39 -32.02
C VAL A 407 -5.10 -8.16 -30.87
N ARG A 408 -5.25 -9.13 -29.98
CA ARG A 408 -6.09 -9.03 -28.78
C ARG A 408 -5.73 -7.84 -27.91
N VAL A 409 -4.44 -7.61 -27.67
CA VAL A 409 -3.96 -6.46 -26.88
C VAL A 409 -4.30 -5.14 -27.57
N LEU A 410 -4.04 -5.04 -28.87
CA LEU A 410 -4.33 -3.82 -29.63
C LEU A 410 -5.83 -3.52 -29.66
N GLU A 411 -6.67 -4.54 -29.91
CA GLU A 411 -8.14 -4.44 -29.84
C GLU A 411 -8.62 -4.00 -28.46
N ALA A 412 -8.05 -4.58 -27.39
CA ALA A 412 -8.37 -4.19 -26.02
C ALA A 412 -8.01 -2.72 -25.74
N ILE A 413 -6.83 -2.26 -26.19
CA ILE A 413 -6.41 -0.86 -26.00
C ILE A 413 -7.31 0.11 -26.77
N HIS A 414 -7.67 -0.20 -28.01
CA HIS A 414 -8.59 0.63 -28.79
C HIS A 414 -9.99 0.66 -28.16
N SER A 415 -10.52 -0.50 -27.76
CA SER A 415 -11.81 -0.58 -27.08
C SER A 415 -11.83 0.22 -25.79
N LEU A 416 -10.77 0.12 -24.97
CA LEU A 416 -10.63 0.93 -23.77
C LEU A 416 -10.59 2.41 -24.11
N TYR A 417 -9.76 2.80 -25.08
CA TYR A 417 -9.63 4.19 -25.51
C TYR A 417 -10.97 4.79 -25.95
N ASP A 418 -11.77 4.05 -26.72
CA ASP A 418 -13.10 4.48 -27.16
C ASP A 418 -14.06 4.73 -25.98
N ASP A 419 -13.96 3.95 -24.89
CA ASP A 419 -14.70 4.22 -23.65
C ASP A 419 -14.28 5.57 -23.04
N TYR A 420 -12.97 5.87 -23.02
CA TYR A 420 -12.47 7.16 -22.50
C TYR A 420 -12.89 8.32 -23.40
N VAL A 421 -12.85 8.17 -24.73
CA VAL A 421 -13.38 9.17 -25.66
C VAL A 421 -14.85 9.45 -25.33
N THR A 422 -15.67 8.40 -25.20
CA THR A 422 -17.09 8.54 -24.86
C THR A 422 -17.29 9.26 -23.51
N ARG A 423 -16.47 8.94 -22.50
CA ARG A 423 -16.56 9.55 -21.15
C ARG A 423 -16.13 11.02 -21.12
N PHE A 424 -15.16 11.43 -21.94
CA PHE A 424 -14.51 12.75 -21.81
C PHE A 424 -14.75 13.71 -22.99
N SER A 425 -15.23 13.25 -24.14
CA SER A 425 -15.53 14.13 -25.30
C SER A 425 -16.75 15.05 -25.08
N GLY A 426 -17.62 14.77 -24.11
CA GLY A 426 -18.83 15.57 -23.83
C GLY A 426 -18.67 16.75 -22.88
N LYS A 427 -17.54 16.88 -22.15
CA LYS A 427 -17.37 17.91 -21.09
C LYS A 427 -16.80 19.25 -21.59
N GLY A 428 -16.54 19.40 -22.88
CA GLY A 428 -15.88 20.58 -23.46
C GLY A 428 -16.79 21.74 -23.92
N ASN A 429 -18.10 21.55 -24.03
CA ASN A 429 -19.02 22.55 -24.61
C ASN A 429 -20.29 22.78 -23.77
N SER A 430 -20.13 23.20 -22.51
CA SER A 430 -21.25 23.71 -21.72
C SER A 430 -20.89 25.04 -21.07
N THR A 431 -20.60 26.04 -21.89
CA THR A 431 -20.97 27.42 -21.55
C THR A 431 -22.47 27.53 -21.64
N SER A 432 -23.12 27.81 -20.51
CA SER A 432 -24.54 28.06 -20.38
C SER A 432 -24.99 29.17 -21.34
N SER A 433 -25.72 28.82 -22.38
CA SER A 433 -26.60 29.76 -23.08
C SER A 433 -28.02 29.48 -22.60
N THR A 434 -28.45 30.19 -21.56
CA THR A 434 -29.87 30.39 -21.26
C THR A 434 -30.50 31.09 -22.46
N GLN A 435 -31.31 30.37 -23.22
CA GLN A 435 -32.23 30.96 -24.18
C GLN A 435 -33.42 31.52 -23.39
N GLU A 436 -33.46 32.84 -23.22
CA GLU A 436 -34.71 33.55 -22.96
C GLU A 436 -35.23 34.09 -24.29
N GLU A 437 -36.40 33.60 -24.71
CA GLU A 437 -37.20 34.17 -25.78
C GLU A 437 -37.79 35.50 -25.32
N TYR A 438 -37.43 36.61 -25.98
CA TYR A 438 -38.27 37.81 -26.03
C TYR A 438 -38.09 38.55 -27.37
N SER A 439 -39.20 38.75 -28.06
CA SER A 439 -39.31 39.41 -29.37
C SER A 439 -39.31 40.97 -29.24
N PRO A 440 -39.27 41.76 -30.34
CA PRO A 440 -38.30 42.85 -30.49
C PRO A 440 -38.90 44.26 -30.35
N SER A 441 -38.06 45.25 -30.00
CA SER A 441 -38.37 46.66 -30.27
C SER A 441 -37.11 47.48 -30.57
N HIS A 442 -37.23 48.32 -31.60
CA HIS A 442 -36.25 49.28 -32.13
C HIS A 442 -35.89 50.39 -31.14
N ILE A 443 -34.60 50.76 -31.02
CA ILE A 443 -34.09 52.16 -30.97
C ILE A 443 -32.65 52.18 -31.55
N GLU A 444 -32.35 53.25 -32.29
CA GLU A 444 -31.14 53.59 -33.05
C GLU A 444 -29.86 53.89 -32.24
N GLU A 445 -28.73 53.62 -32.92
CA GLU A 445 -27.39 54.26 -32.92
C GLU A 445 -26.80 54.94 -31.66
N GLY A 446 -25.65 54.39 -31.25
CA GLY A 446 -24.62 55.05 -30.46
C GLY A 446 -23.29 54.28 -30.57
N CYS A 447 -22.45 54.64 -31.54
CA CYS A 447 -21.17 53.99 -31.81
C CYS A 447 -20.09 54.37 -30.77
N CYS A 448 -19.47 53.38 -30.12
CA CYS A 448 -18.04 53.03 -30.31
C CYS A 448 -17.54 52.03 -29.23
N ASN A 449 -17.74 50.72 -29.45
CA ASN A 449 -16.97 49.69 -28.74
C ASN A 449 -15.85 49.20 -29.66
N SER A 450 -14.61 49.48 -29.25
CA SER A 450 -13.40 48.92 -29.83
C SER A 450 -13.29 47.45 -29.44
N THR A 451 -13.73 46.56 -30.33
CA THR A 451 -13.39 45.13 -30.31
C THR A 451 -13.55 44.59 -31.74
N VAL A 452 -12.59 44.93 -32.61
CA VAL A 452 -12.38 44.24 -33.90
C VAL A 452 -11.08 43.47 -33.80
N VAL A 453 -11.13 42.37 -33.07
CA VAL A 453 -10.22 41.23 -33.21
C VAL A 453 -11.09 40.03 -32.85
N PHE A 454 -11.05 38.94 -33.63
CA PHE A 454 -11.62 37.59 -33.42
C PHE A 454 -12.52 37.02 -34.54
N SER A 455 -12.80 37.71 -35.67
CA SER A 455 -13.38 37.03 -36.85
C SER A 455 -12.37 36.06 -37.49
N ASP A 456 -11.15 36.54 -37.70
CA ASP A 456 -10.12 35.81 -38.45
C ASP A 456 -9.66 34.54 -37.73
N LEU A 457 -9.66 34.56 -36.39
CA LEU A 457 -9.31 33.39 -35.58
C LEU A 457 -10.40 32.30 -35.65
N GLN A 458 -11.67 32.71 -35.68
CA GLN A 458 -12.80 31.79 -35.80
C GLN A 458 -12.87 31.20 -37.23
N GLU A 459 -12.62 32.02 -38.25
CA GLU A 459 -12.48 31.59 -39.64
C GLU A 459 -11.27 30.65 -39.81
N TYR A 460 -10.14 30.92 -39.16
CA TYR A 460 -8.98 30.03 -39.16
C TYR A 460 -9.27 28.69 -38.47
N GLN A 461 -9.95 28.68 -37.33
CA GLN A 461 -10.38 27.45 -36.65
C GLN A 461 -11.29 26.60 -37.56
N GLN A 462 -12.24 27.24 -38.23
CA GLN A 462 -13.17 26.57 -39.15
C GLN A 462 -12.46 26.09 -40.42
N PHE A 463 -11.52 26.86 -40.95
CA PHE A 463 -10.66 26.47 -42.07
C PHE A 463 -9.83 25.24 -41.74
N ILE A 464 -9.17 25.22 -40.57
CA ILE A 464 -8.41 24.05 -40.10
C ILE A 464 -9.34 22.85 -39.95
N GLN A 465 -10.53 23.02 -39.37
CA GLN A 465 -11.49 21.93 -39.19
C GLN A 465 -11.99 21.34 -40.52
N CYS A 466 -12.09 22.15 -41.59
CA CYS A 466 -12.52 21.71 -42.92
C CYS A 466 -11.38 21.22 -43.83
N THR A 467 -10.14 21.66 -43.61
CA THR A 467 -9.00 21.35 -44.50
C THR A 467 -8.04 20.30 -43.93
N SER A 468 -8.06 20.06 -42.62
CA SER A 468 -7.24 19.03 -42.00
C SER A 468 -7.78 17.64 -42.31
N PRO A 469 -6.90 16.63 -42.51
CA PRO A 469 -7.35 15.24 -42.41
C PRO A 469 -8.00 15.00 -41.04
N PRO A 470 -8.94 14.04 -40.92
CA PRO A 470 -9.58 13.76 -39.64
C PRO A 470 -8.51 13.57 -38.57
N PRO A 471 -8.65 14.21 -37.40
CA PRO A 471 -7.65 14.13 -36.35
C PRO A 471 -7.47 12.66 -35.98
N ARG A 472 -6.24 12.15 -36.18
CA ARG A 472 -5.86 10.84 -35.62
C ARG A 472 -6.08 10.91 -34.11
N SER A 473 -6.56 9.81 -33.52
CA SER A 473 -6.65 9.71 -32.07
C SER A 473 -5.28 9.96 -31.44
N ASP A 474 -5.26 10.51 -30.22
CA ASP A 474 -3.99 10.75 -29.53
C ASP A 474 -3.26 9.42 -29.20
N LEU A 475 -4.03 8.32 -29.07
CA LEU A 475 -3.56 6.94 -29.06
C LEU A 475 -2.79 6.56 -30.33
N ASP A 476 -3.37 6.77 -31.51
CA ASP A 476 -2.70 6.45 -32.78
C ASP A 476 -1.39 7.22 -32.95
N TRP A 477 -1.35 8.46 -32.47
CA TRP A 477 -0.14 9.27 -32.44
C TRP A 477 0.91 8.67 -31.50
N TYR A 478 0.53 8.39 -30.26
CA TYR A 478 1.40 7.77 -29.27
C TYR A 478 2.01 6.46 -29.76
N LEU A 479 1.19 5.56 -30.33
CA LEU A 479 1.64 4.25 -30.81
C LEU A 479 2.56 4.33 -32.03
N LYS A 480 2.42 5.35 -32.89
CA LYS A 480 3.28 5.55 -34.08
C LYS A 480 4.61 6.22 -33.77
N GLU A 481 4.68 6.98 -32.68
CA GLU A 481 5.92 7.63 -32.28
C GLU A 481 6.97 6.62 -31.82
N PRO A 482 8.27 6.91 -32.06
CA PRO A 482 9.34 6.04 -31.61
C PRO A 482 9.27 5.80 -30.10
N VAL A 483 9.74 4.63 -29.67
CA VAL A 483 9.95 4.36 -28.25
C VAL A 483 11.08 5.25 -27.71
N LEU A 484 10.97 5.63 -26.44
CA LEU A 484 12.04 6.37 -25.77
C LEU A 484 13.23 5.46 -25.47
N PRO A 485 14.46 6.01 -25.43
CA PRO A 485 15.62 5.29 -24.94
C PRO A 485 15.38 4.78 -23.52
N TRP A 486 15.84 3.56 -23.24
CA TRP A 486 15.71 2.98 -21.91
C TRP A 486 16.62 3.68 -20.91
N SER A 487 16.10 3.94 -19.71
CA SER A 487 16.83 4.46 -18.55
C SER A 487 16.24 3.85 -17.29
N GLN A 488 17.11 3.48 -16.34
CA GLN A 488 16.72 2.93 -15.04
C GLN A 488 15.97 3.95 -14.18
N ASP A 489 16.37 5.23 -14.26
CA ASP A 489 15.81 6.34 -13.47
C ASP A 489 14.54 6.96 -14.10
N PHE A 490 13.94 6.31 -15.09
CA PHE A 490 12.76 6.83 -15.77
C PHE A 490 11.52 6.80 -14.87
N ASN A 491 10.87 7.96 -14.69
CA ASN A 491 9.62 8.08 -13.96
C ASN A 491 8.44 8.26 -14.92
N ALA A 492 7.60 7.22 -15.05
CA ALA A 492 6.47 7.22 -15.98
C ALA A 492 5.43 8.30 -15.65
N LEU A 493 5.17 8.57 -14.36
CA LEU A 493 4.18 9.57 -13.93
C LEU A 493 4.61 10.99 -14.30
N SER A 494 5.88 11.31 -14.08
CA SER A 494 6.47 12.60 -14.46
C SER A 494 6.44 12.81 -15.97
N TRP A 495 6.69 11.75 -16.75
CA TRP A 495 6.61 11.82 -18.20
C TRP A 495 5.17 12.07 -18.67
N TRP A 496 4.21 11.30 -18.17
CA TRP A 496 2.82 11.46 -18.55
C TRP A 496 2.23 12.80 -18.11
N ARG A 497 2.65 13.34 -16.95
CA ARG A 497 2.33 14.70 -16.53
C ARG A 497 2.69 15.72 -17.60
N ALA A 498 3.93 15.67 -18.08
CA ALA A 498 4.42 16.55 -19.13
C ALA A 498 3.75 16.28 -20.50
N ALA A 499 3.42 15.03 -20.79
CA ALA A 499 2.83 14.61 -22.06
C ALA A 499 1.30 14.78 -22.13
N SER A 500 0.63 15.01 -21.00
CA SER A 500 -0.83 15.11 -20.91
C SER A 500 -1.48 16.12 -21.85
N PRO A 501 -0.91 17.32 -22.14
CA PRO A 501 -1.49 18.23 -23.12
C PRO A 501 -1.43 17.70 -24.56
N LYS A 502 -0.45 16.84 -24.86
CA LYS A 502 -0.28 16.20 -26.17
C LYS A 502 -1.20 14.98 -26.32
N TYR A 503 -1.49 14.30 -25.22
CA TYR A 503 -2.31 13.08 -25.17
C TYR A 503 -3.45 13.23 -24.15
N PRO A 504 -4.43 14.12 -24.38
CA PRO A 504 -5.45 14.48 -23.39
C PRO A 504 -6.39 13.33 -22.97
N ILE A 505 -6.67 12.37 -23.85
CA ILE A 505 -7.51 11.21 -23.54
C ILE A 505 -6.63 10.05 -23.06
N LEU A 506 -5.57 9.73 -23.79
CA LEU A 506 -4.69 8.61 -23.44
C LEU A 506 -3.99 8.81 -22.09
N SER A 507 -3.64 10.05 -21.71
CA SER A 507 -3.04 10.30 -20.39
C SER A 507 -3.99 9.97 -19.23
N ARG A 508 -5.31 10.11 -19.42
CA ARG A 508 -6.32 9.70 -18.43
C ARG A 508 -6.37 8.18 -18.30
N MET A 509 -6.30 7.48 -19.43
CA MET A 509 -6.20 6.02 -19.46
C MET A 509 -4.90 5.54 -18.80
N ALA A 510 -3.76 6.15 -19.12
CA ALA A 510 -2.49 5.84 -18.49
C ALA A 510 -2.53 6.06 -16.96
N ARG A 511 -3.15 7.15 -16.52
CA ARG A 511 -3.32 7.48 -15.10
C ARG A 511 -4.08 6.38 -14.34
N ASP A 512 -5.15 5.85 -14.91
CA ASP A 512 -5.95 4.81 -14.26
C ASP A 512 -5.23 3.44 -14.27
N PHE A 513 -4.53 3.09 -15.36
CA PHE A 513 -3.84 1.79 -15.46
C PHE A 513 -2.52 1.73 -14.69
N LEU A 514 -1.77 2.82 -14.59
CA LEU A 514 -0.52 2.88 -13.84
C LEU A 514 -0.73 2.88 -12.32
N ALA A 515 -1.95 3.19 -11.87
CA ALA A 515 -2.35 3.17 -10.46
C ALA A 515 -2.73 1.78 -9.93
N ILE A 516 -2.87 0.77 -10.80
CA ILE A 516 -3.30 -0.56 -10.40
C ILE A 516 -2.22 -1.20 -9.51
N PRO A 517 -2.50 -1.55 -8.25
CA PRO A 517 -1.49 -2.15 -7.38
C PRO A 517 -1.28 -3.62 -7.76
N ILE A 518 -0.29 -3.91 -8.60
CA ILE A 518 0.02 -5.30 -8.98
C ILE A 518 0.60 -6.10 -7.81
N SER A 519 1.20 -5.44 -6.83
CA SER A 519 1.63 -6.05 -5.57
C SER A 519 1.19 -5.20 -4.38
N LEU A 520 0.69 -5.86 -3.33
CA LEU A 520 0.36 -5.25 -2.04
C LEU A 520 1.59 -5.14 -1.14
N ALA A 521 2.48 -6.12 -1.27
CA ALA A 521 3.76 -6.15 -0.56
C ALA A 521 4.86 -5.56 -1.46
N THR A 522 5.66 -4.66 -0.89
CA THR A 522 6.79 -4.00 -1.57
C THR A 522 8.01 -4.00 -0.65
N SER A 523 9.21 -3.78 -1.19
CA SER A 523 10.46 -3.87 -0.42
C SER A 523 10.54 -5.21 0.33
N PHE A 524 11.04 -5.21 1.57
CA PHE A 524 11.22 -6.41 2.38
C PHE A 524 9.90 -7.17 2.67
N GLU A 525 8.74 -6.51 2.61
CA GLU A 525 7.44 -7.13 2.88
C GLU A 525 7.09 -8.19 1.82
N ALA A 526 7.55 -8.02 0.58
CA ALA A 526 7.32 -8.98 -0.51
C ALA A 526 8.02 -10.33 -0.27
N PHE A 527 8.92 -10.38 0.72
CA PHE A 527 9.70 -11.57 1.02
C PHE A 527 9.15 -12.42 2.17
N TYR A 528 8.01 -12.03 2.77
CA TYR A 528 7.37 -12.82 3.81
C TYR A 528 6.76 -14.12 3.26
N THR A 529 6.95 -15.22 3.98
CA THR A 529 6.29 -16.50 3.72
C THR A 529 4.99 -16.70 4.48
N GLN A 530 4.64 -15.76 5.36
CA GLN A 530 3.43 -15.81 6.15
C GLN A 530 2.61 -14.55 5.91
N LYS A 531 1.30 -14.62 6.21
CA LYS A 531 0.46 -13.42 6.28
C LYS A 531 1.15 -12.37 7.16
N ARG A 532 0.90 -11.10 6.90
CA ARG A 532 1.47 -10.01 7.70
C ARG A 532 0.87 -9.98 9.09
N GLU A 533 1.69 -9.83 10.13
CA GLU A 533 1.18 -9.60 11.48
C GLU A 533 0.64 -8.16 11.61
N ALA A 534 -0.55 -8.01 12.18
CA ALA A 534 -1.16 -6.71 12.43
C ALA A 534 -0.46 -6.00 13.60
N ASP A 535 -0.25 -4.68 13.50
CA ASP A 535 0.43 -3.91 14.55
C ASP A 535 -0.36 -3.98 15.87
N ARG A 536 0.22 -4.66 16.85
CA ARG A 536 -0.36 -4.86 18.19
C ARG A 536 -0.81 -3.56 18.84
N ARG A 537 -0.10 -2.46 18.61
CA ARG A 537 -0.42 -1.14 19.18
C ARG A 537 -1.72 -0.58 18.60
N ILE A 538 -2.00 -0.86 17.33
CA ILE A 538 -3.22 -0.43 16.63
C ILE A 538 -4.39 -1.33 16.97
N ILE A 539 -4.22 -2.65 16.87
CA ILE A 539 -5.31 -3.60 17.10
C ILE A 539 -5.72 -3.73 18.58
N SER A 540 -4.91 -3.21 19.51
CA SER A 540 -5.27 -3.11 20.92
C SER A 540 -6.29 -2.00 21.22
N LEU A 541 -6.52 -1.10 20.26
CA LEU A 541 -7.46 0.02 20.38
C LEU A 541 -8.90 -0.44 20.11
N LYS A 542 -9.87 0.40 20.49
CA LYS A 542 -11.27 0.16 20.13
C LYS A 542 -11.44 0.18 18.59
N PRO A 543 -12.38 -0.60 18.01
CA PRO A 543 -12.52 -0.71 16.56
C PRO A 543 -12.66 0.62 15.81
N ALA A 544 -13.43 1.58 16.36
CA ALA A 544 -13.61 2.90 15.76
C ALA A 544 -12.30 3.70 15.71
N LEU A 545 -11.56 3.76 16.83
CA LEU A 545 -10.27 4.46 16.89
C LEU A 545 -9.22 3.78 16.02
N MET A 546 -9.20 2.45 16.02
CA MET A 546 -8.30 1.64 15.17
C MET A 546 -8.47 2.00 13.68
N ASN A 547 -9.71 2.01 13.19
CA ASN A 547 -10.03 2.42 11.82
C ASN A 547 -9.65 3.88 11.56
N ALA A 548 -10.02 4.78 12.48
CA ALA A 548 -9.76 6.22 12.36
C ALA A 548 -8.26 6.53 12.19
N LEU A 549 -7.41 5.91 13.00
CA LEU A 549 -5.96 6.10 12.92
C LEU A 549 -5.37 5.49 11.65
N MET A 550 -5.80 4.30 11.24
CA MET A 550 -5.31 3.68 10.00
C MET A 550 -5.66 4.51 8.76
N CYS A 551 -6.86 5.08 8.74
CA CYS A 551 -7.34 5.98 7.70
C CYS A 551 -6.57 7.31 7.68
N THR A 552 -6.58 8.07 8.77
CA THR A 552 -5.96 9.41 8.84
C THR A 552 -4.46 9.40 8.54
N ARG A 553 -3.72 8.40 9.05
CA ARG A 553 -2.29 8.21 8.75
C ARG A 553 -2.05 7.98 7.26
N SER A 554 -2.94 7.23 6.62
CA SER A 554 -2.84 6.92 5.19
C SER A 554 -3.14 8.15 4.31
N TRP A 555 -4.06 9.01 4.73
CA TRP A 555 -4.43 10.22 3.98
C TRP A 555 -3.33 11.29 4.07
N TYR A 556 -2.76 11.48 5.26
CA TYR A 556 -1.74 12.50 5.52
C TYR A 556 -0.37 12.21 4.89
N LYS A 557 0.15 10.98 5.01
CA LYS A 557 1.45 10.62 4.41
C LYS A 557 1.47 10.83 2.89
N SER A 558 0.29 10.76 2.28
CA SER A 558 0.08 10.94 0.85
C SER A 558 0.14 12.41 0.40
N THR A 559 0.00 13.38 1.30
CA THR A 559 0.07 14.82 0.98
C THR A 559 1.49 15.38 1.10
N GLU A 560 2.38 14.77 1.90
CA GLU A 560 3.74 15.28 2.12
C GLU A 560 4.86 14.56 1.33
N ASN A 561 4.69 13.28 0.97
CA ASN A 561 5.70 12.54 0.22
C ASN A 561 5.40 12.47 -1.29
N SER A 562 5.97 13.42 -2.04
CA SER A 562 6.12 13.35 -3.50
C SER A 562 7.22 12.38 -3.96
N ASN A 563 7.92 11.73 -3.02
CA ASN A 563 8.90 10.68 -3.27
C ASN A 563 8.43 9.40 -2.57
N GLY A 564 7.96 8.42 -3.35
CA GLY A 564 7.31 7.17 -2.95
C GLY A 564 8.16 6.20 -2.11
N VAL A 565 8.77 6.68 -1.04
CA VAL A 565 9.36 5.83 -0.02
C VAL A 565 8.27 5.47 0.97
N TRP A 566 7.75 4.25 0.84
CA TRP A 566 6.98 3.58 1.89
C TRP A 566 7.92 3.22 3.03
N THR A 567 8.31 4.22 3.81
CA THR A 567 8.89 3.99 5.13
C THR A 567 7.75 4.06 6.12
N SER A 568 7.27 2.89 6.47
CA SER A 568 6.95 2.56 7.86
C SER A 568 8.22 2.83 8.72
N PHE A 569 8.51 4.09 8.99
CA PHE A 569 9.72 4.53 9.73
C PHE A 569 9.84 3.84 11.11
N TRP A 570 8.72 3.35 11.66
CA TRP A 570 8.70 2.51 12.86
C TRP A 570 8.84 1.01 12.62
N TRP A 571 8.50 0.47 11.45
CA TRP A 571 8.72 -0.96 11.16
C TRP A 571 10.21 -1.25 10.91
N SER A 572 10.92 -0.35 10.23
CA SER A 572 12.38 -0.47 10.02
C SER A 572 13.16 -0.37 11.34
N SER A 573 12.75 0.52 12.25
CA SER A 573 13.44 0.72 13.53
C SER A 573 13.33 -0.47 14.48
N TYR A 574 12.20 -1.21 14.45
CA TYR A 574 12.03 -2.41 15.26
C TYR A 574 12.91 -3.57 14.75
N ILE A 575 13.01 -3.73 13.42
CA ILE A 575 13.86 -4.75 12.80
C ILE A 575 15.35 -4.40 12.98
N PHE A 576 15.75 -3.14 12.84
CA PHE A 576 17.15 -2.72 13.06
C PHE A 576 17.61 -2.81 14.52
N LEU A 577 16.70 -2.60 15.50
CA LEU A 577 17.04 -2.81 16.91
C LEU A 577 17.16 -4.29 17.26
N ASP A 578 16.28 -5.16 16.75
CA ASP A 578 16.34 -6.60 17.03
C ASP A 578 17.55 -7.28 16.35
N ILE A 579 17.97 -6.79 15.18
CA ILE A 579 19.20 -7.25 14.50
C ILE A 579 20.46 -6.83 15.28
N LYS A 580 20.46 -5.66 15.94
CA LYS A 580 21.62 -5.22 16.76
C LYS A 580 21.62 -5.77 18.18
N LEU A 581 20.50 -6.30 18.68
CA LEU A 581 20.41 -6.89 20.02
C LEU A 581 20.63 -8.41 20.00
N ASN A 582 20.63 -9.05 18.82
CA ASN A 582 20.89 -10.48 18.62
C ASN A 582 22.09 -10.79 17.68
N LEU A 583 22.93 -9.80 17.37
CA LEU A 583 24.31 -9.95 16.88
C LEU A 583 25.26 -9.54 17.99
#